data_AF-A0A8J6HUV4-F1
#
_entry.id   AF-A0A8J6HUV4-F1
#
_cell.length_a   1.000
_cell.length_b   1.000
_cell.length_c   1.000
_cell.angle_alpha   90.00
_cell.angle_beta   90.00
_cell.angle_gamma   90.00
#
_symmetry.space_group_name_H-M   'P 1'
#
loop_
_entity.id
_entity.type
_entity.pdbx_description
1 polymer ?
#
loop_
_entity_poly.entity_id
_entity_poly.type
_entity_poly.pdbx_seq_one_letter_code
_entity_poly.pdbx_strand_id
1 'polypeptide(L)'
;MLDDAQALIDDLNQLVLGKIFAAHDNLDDLNMEIVSYSINVRLNAEIDINQEYLTVEEELSNVKELGESTGKDISSCLDGTEDQINQLPDGYVQQINQCVSDLQEEFKDYLSDRRYKTDVVINTVQQLSFKLGQCSSDDIDCIMNIIDSIEGYEENLPLLIAVEVTKAEENKEIVKAKIQQCSDTGLTGFVQDVTSLLGEITDCVNSIVS
;
A
#
# COMPACT_ATOMS: atom_id res chain seq x y z
N MET A 1 -48.28 -9.48 -14.11
CA MET A 1 -47.62 -10.02 -12.90
C MET A 1 -46.30 -10.68 -13.23
N LEU A 2 -46.25 -11.73 -14.05
CA LEU A 2 -44.96 -12.34 -14.43
C LEU A 2 -44.06 -11.35 -15.21
N ASP A 3 -44.64 -10.60 -16.16
CA ASP A 3 -43.93 -9.54 -16.88
C ASP A 3 -43.48 -8.40 -15.94
N ASP A 4 -44.29 -8.04 -14.94
CA ASP A 4 -43.96 -6.99 -13.97
C ASP A 4 -42.79 -7.44 -13.08
N ALA A 5 -42.80 -8.69 -12.61
CA ALA A 5 -41.70 -9.27 -11.85
C ALA A 5 -40.41 -9.35 -12.68
N GLN A 6 -40.51 -9.66 -13.98
CA GLN A 6 -39.34 -9.66 -14.86
C GLN A 6 -38.77 -8.25 -15.03
N ALA A 7 -39.63 -7.23 -15.19
CA ALA A 7 -39.20 -5.84 -15.26
C ALA A 7 -38.47 -5.40 -13.97
N LEU A 8 -38.99 -5.77 -12.79
CA LEU A 8 -38.34 -5.50 -11.51
C LEU A 8 -36.96 -6.19 -11.38
N ILE A 9 -36.81 -7.41 -11.90
CA ILE A 9 -35.50 -8.09 -11.95
C ILE A 9 -34.52 -7.34 -12.87
N ASP A 10 -35.00 -6.87 -14.02
CA ASP A 10 -34.17 -6.11 -14.96
C ASP A 10 -33.72 -4.77 -14.36
N ASP A 11 -34.60 -4.08 -13.64
CA ASP A 11 -34.30 -2.85 -12.91
C ASP A 11 -33.29 -3.08 -11.78
N LEU A 12 -33.49 -4.14 -10.97
CA LEU A 12 -32.53 -4.54 -9.94
C LEU A 12 -31.17 -4.90 -10.56
N ASN A 13 -31.15 -5.59 -11.70
CA ASN A 13 -29.92 -5.94 -12.41
C ASN A 13 -29.15 -4.68 -12.85
N GLN A 14 -29.84 -3.70 -13.42
CA GLN A 14 -29.22 -2.44 -13.82
C GLN A 14 -28.67 -1.67 -12.61
N LEU A 15 -29.43 -1.62 -11.51
CA LEU A 15 -29.00 -0.99 -10.28
C LEU A 15 -27.71 -1.63 -9.74
N VAL A 16 -27.70 -2.96 -9.60
CA VAL A 16 -26.55 -3.70 -9.06
C VAL A 16 -25.33 -3.55 -9.96
N LEU A 17 -25.48 -3.66 -11.27
CA LEU A 17 -24.37 -3.44 -12.22
C LEU A 17 -23.80 -2.03 -12.12
N GLY A 18 -24.67 -1.01 -12.02
CA GLY A 18 -24.23 0.37 -11.81
C GLY A 18 -23.41 0.54 -10.53
N LYS A 19 -23.81 -0.14 -9.45
CA LYS A 19 -23.06 -0.14 -8.17
C LYS A 19 -21.74 -0.89 -8.26
N ILE A 20 -21.69 -2.02 -8.97
CA ILE A 20 -20.45 -2.77 -9.24
C ILE A 20 -19.45 -1.88 -10.00
N PHE A 21 -19.87 -1.21 -11.06
CA PHE A 21 -18.98 -0.33 -11.83
C PHE A 21 -18.45 0.83 -10.98
N ALA A 22 -19.31 1.51 -10.22
CA ALA A 22 -18.86 2.56 -9.32
C ALA A 22 -17.89 2.04 -8.24
N ALA A 23 -18.10 0.83 -7.73
CA ALA A 23 -17.17 0.21 -6.80
C ALA A 23 -15.83 -0.12 -7.45
N HIS A 24 -15.82 -0.57 -8.71
CA HIS A 24 -14.57 -0.82 -9.45
C HIS A 24 -13.76 0.46 -9.65
N ASP A 25 -14.41 1.54 -10.06
CA ASP A 25 -13.78 2.85 -10.20
C ASP A 25 -13.16 3.30 -8.87
N ASN A 26 -13.90 3.17 -7.76
CA ASN A 26 -13.39 3.49 -6.43
C ASN A 26 -12.17 2.61 -6.04
N LEU A 27 -12.22 1.31 -6.27
CA LEU A 27 -11.10 0.40 -5.95
C LEU A 27 -9.85 0.75 -6.79
N ASP A 28 -10.04 1.11 -8.07
CA ASP A 28 -8.95 1.53 -8.96
C ASP A 28 -8.36 2.88 -8.50
N ASP A 29 -9.19 3.83 -8.06
CA ASP A 29 -8.76 5.09 -7.46
C ASP A 29 -7.94 4.89 -6.18
N LEU A 30 -8.38 4.00 -5.29
CA LEU A 30 -7.63 3.65 -4.07
C LEU A 30 -6.24 3.06 -4.40
N ASN A 31 -6.14 2.24 -5.45
CA ASN A 31 -4.87 1.72 -5.92
C ASN A 31 -3.95 2.84 -6.42
N MET A 32 -4.48 3.76 -7.24
CA MET A 32 -3.71 4.91 -7.74
C MET A 32 -3.22 5.81 -6.61
N GLU A 33 -4.04 6.04 -5.58
CA GLU A 33 -3.64 6.79 -4.39
C GLU A 33 -2.47 6.14 -3.67
N ILE A 34 -2.51 4.82 -3.44
CA ILE A 34 -1.41 4.10 -2.79
C ILE A 34 -0.14 4.15 -3.64
N VAL A 35 -0.24 3.97 -4.96
CA VAL A 35 0.92 4.07 -5.86
C VAL A 35 1.56 5.46 -5.79
N SER A 36 0.76 6.53 -5.88
CA SER A 36 1.24 7.90 -5.78
C SER A 36 1.88 8.19 -4.41
N TYR A 37 1.22 7.79 -3.33
CA TYR A 37 1.74 7.95 -1.98
C TYR A 37 3.07 7.23 -1.78
N SER A 38 3.17 5.99 -2.26
CA SER A 38 4.40 5.19 -2.18
C SER A 38 5.57 5.83 -2.90
N ILE A 39 5.34 6.40 -4.08
CA ILE A 39 6.37 7.12 -4.84
C ILE A 39 6.89 8.31 -4.03
N ASN A 40 5.99 9.10 -3.45
CA ASN A 40 6.38 10.25 -2.64
C ASN A 40 7.18 9.85 -1.40
N VAL A 41 6.76 8.79 -0.70
CA VAL A 41 7.49 8.30 0.48
C VAL A 41 8.88 7.81 0.11
N ARG A 42 9.03 7.04 -0.98
CA ARG A 42 10.34 6.56 -1.45
C ARG A 42 11.27 7.71 -1.84
N LEU A 43 10.76 8.68 -2.60
CA LEU A 43 11.54 9.85 -3.01
C LEU A 43 11.99 10.69 -1.82
N ASN A 44 11.11 10.92 -0.85
CA ASN A 44 11.47 11.66 0.37
C ASN A 44 12.51 10.89 1.19
N ALA A 45 12.35 9.58 1.36
CA ALA A 45 13.30 8.76 2.09
C ALA A 45 14.70 8.78 1.45
N GLU A 46 14.76 8.72 0.11
CA GLU A 46 16.02 8.83 -0.65
C GLU A 46 16.66 10.22 -0.48
N ILE A 47 15.85 11.29 -0.49
CA ILE A 47 16.33 12.65 -0.21
C ILE A 47 16.89 12.74 1.21
N ASP A 48 16.17 12.22 2.21
CA ASP A 48 16.57 12.28 3.61
C ASP A 48 17.88 11.49 3.84
N ILE A 49 17.98 10.27 3.30
CA ILE A 49 19.22 9.47 3.37
C ILE A 49 20.39 10.23 2.71
N ASN A 50 20.19 10.83 1.54
CA ASN A 50 21.25 11.59 0.87
C ASN A 50 21.68 12.83 1.67
N GLN A 51 20.75 13.52 2.33
CA GLN A 51 21.08 14.68 3.18
C GLN A 51 21.90 14.27 4.41
N GLU A 52 21.50 13.20 5.07
CA GLU A 52 22.25 12.65 6.21
C GLU A 52 23.63 12.15 5.75
N TYR A 53 23.72 11.49 4.59
CA TYR A 53 24.99 11.05 4.02
C TYR A 53 25.94 12.21 3.69
N LEU A 54 25.45 13.33 3.16
CA LEU A 54 26.30 14.52 2.92
C LEU A 54 26.88 15.09 4.22
N THR A 55 26.11 15.02 5.32
CA THR A 55 26.60 15.42 6.65
C THR A 55 27.72 14.49 7.13
N VAL A 56 27.55 13.20 6.92
CA VAL A 56 28.56 12.16 7.21
C VAL A 56 29.85 12.39 6.39
N GLU A 57 29.74 12.72 5.10
CA GLU A 57 30.90 13.00 4.25
C GLU A 57 31.68 14.23 4.76
N GLU A 58 30.97 15.27 5.21
CA GLU A 58 31.59 16.46 5.83
C GLU A 58 32.32 16.09 7.13
N GLU A 59 31.69 15.32 8.01
CA GLU A 59 32.32 14.84 9.25
C GLU A 59 33.57 13.98 8.97
N LEU A 60 33.48 13.06 8.00
CA LEU A 60 34.60 12.23 7.60
C LEU A 60 35.76 13.07 7.02
N SER A 61 35.45 14.11 6.24
CA SER A 61 36.45 15.07 5.74
C SER A 61 37.17 15.78 6.89
N ASN A 62 36.42 16.25 7.89
CA ASN A 62 36.99 16.91 9.07
C ASN A 62 37.93 15.99 9.87
N VAL A 63 37.56 14.71 10.01
CA VAL A 63 38.42 13.70 10.67
C VAL A 63 39.70 13.46 9.88
N LYS A 64 39.63 13.43 8.54
CA LYS A 64 40.80 13.30 7.66
C LYS A 64 41.74 14.50 7.78
N GLU A 65 41.20 15.71 7.73
CA GLU A 65 41.96 16.96 7.91
C GLU A 65 42.66 17.02 9.27
N LEU A 66 42.05 16.47 10.33
CA LEU A 66 42.71 16.35 11.63
C LEU A 66 43.95 15.44 11.58
N GLY A 67 43.86 14.28 10.93
CA GLY A 67 45.02 13.40 10.72
C GLY A 67 46.14 14.10 9.95
N GLU A 68 45.79 14.78 8.86
CA GLU A 68 46.75 15.53 8.03
C GLU A 68 47.42 16.68 8.81
N SER A 69 46.65 17.48 9.54
CA SER A 69 47.15 18.64 10.30
C SER A 69 48.10 18.24 11.43
N THR A 70 47.95 17.02 11.98
CA THR A 70 48.83 16.45 13.00
C THR A 70 50.00 15.65 12.42
N GLY A 71 50.05 15.48 11.09
CA GLY A 71 51.07 14.70 10.40
C GLY A 71 51.04 13.21 10.76
N LYS A 72 49.86 12.70 11.13
CA LYS A 72 49.64 11.30 11.52
C LYS A 72 48.99 10.54 10.37
N ASP A 73 49.43 9.30 10.18
CA ASP A 73 48.79 8.38 9.26
C ASP A 73 47.57 7.74 9.94
N ILE A 74 46.38 8.00 9.39
CA ILE A 74 45.10 7.46 9.86
C ILE A 74 44.51 6.42 8.91
N SER A 75 45.26 5.99 7.89
CA SER A 75 44.76 5.05 6.86
C SER A 75 44.20 3.76 7.47
N SER A 76 44.80 3.27 8.56
CA SER A 76 44.32 2.08 9.29
C SER A 76 42.96 2.28 9.97
N CYS A 77 42.54 3.52 10.25
CA CYS A 77 41.22 3.81 10.82
C CYS A 77 40.12 3.89 9.75
N LEU A 78 40.51 4.17 8.50
CA LEU A 78 39.59 4.33 7.37
C LEU A 78 39.40 3.03 6.58
N ASP A 79 40.40 2.15 6.61
CA ASP A 79 40.46 0.92 5.81
C ASP A 79 39.22 0.05 6.04
N GLY A 80 38.44 -0.15 4.97
CA GLY A 80 37.18 -0.88 4.97
C GLY A 80 35.97 -0.11 5.55
N THR A 81 36.14 0.68 6.61
CA THR A 81 35.03 1.40 7.25
C THR A 81 34.49 2.53 6.37
N GLU A 82 35.35 3.25 5.66
CA GLU A 82 34.92 4.28 4.71
C GLU A 82 34.12 3.68 3.55
N ASP A 83 34.57 2.56 2.99
CA ASP A 83 33.85 1.86 1.94
C ASP A 83 32.48 1.36 2.41
N GLN A 84 32.37 0.94 3.67
CA GLN A 84 31.09 0.57 4.27
C GLN A 84 30.15 1.77 4.35
N ILE A 85 30.62 2.90 4.90
CA ILE A 85 29.84 4.14 4.97
C ILE A 85 29.32 4.54 3.58
N ASN A 86 30.17 4.49 2.56
CA ASN A 86 29.82 4.87 1.19
C ASN A 86 28.78 3.94 0.53
N GLN A 87 28.61 2.70 1.02
CA GLN A 87 27.64 1.74 0.50
C GLN A 87 26.30 1.75 1.24
N LEU A 88 26.25 2.29 2.46
CA LEU A 88 25.05 2.31 3.29
C LEU A 88 23.85 3.02 2.63
N PRO A 89 24.00 4.19 1.98
CA PRO A 89 22.86 4.88 1.37
C PRO A 89 22.09 4.00 0.38
N ASP A 90 22.80 3.41 -0.57
CA ASP A 90 22.21 2.51 -1.59
C ASP A 90 21.55 1.28 -0.95
N GLY A 91 22.21 0.70 0.06
CA GLY A 91 21.68 -0.46 0.79
C GLY A 91 20.35 -0.17 1.48
N TYR A 92 20.22 0.98 2.14
CA TYR A 92 18.99 1.38 2.83
C TYR A 92 17.90 1.83 1.86
N VAL A 93 18.25 2.55 0.79
CA VAL A 93 17.29 2.91 -0.28
C VAL A 93 16.70 1.65 -0.92
N GLN A 94 17.51 0.62 -1.20
CA GLN A 94 17.01 -0.65 -1.73
C GLN A 94 16.06 -1.36 -0.76
N GLN A 95 16.38 -1.38 0.54
CA GLN A 95 15.52 -1.99 1.55
C GLN A 95 14.17 -1.29 1.67
N ILE A 96 14.16 0.06 1.68
CA ILE A 96 12.93 0.86 1.70
C ILE A 96 12.11 0.57 0.44
N ASN A 97 12.75 0.58 -0.74
CA ASN A 97 12.09 0.31 -2.01
C ASN A 97 11.42 -1.07 -2.03
N GLN A 98 12.10 -2.09 -1.52
CA GLN A 98 11.57 -3.45 -1.42
C GLN A 98 10.37 -3.50 -0.46
N CYS A 99 10.52 -2.97 0.76
CA CYS A 99 9.46 -2.92 1.77
C CYS A 99 8.19 -2.24 1.25
N VAL A 100 8.34 -1.10 0.57
CA VAL A 100 7.21 -0.37 -0.04
C VAL A 100 6.58 -1.17 -1.19
N SER A 101 7.39 -1.81 -2.03
CA SER A 101 6.87 -2.61 -3.17
C SER A 101 6.07 -3.83 -2.71
N ASP A 102 6.53 -4.50 -1.64
CA ASP A 102 5.82 -5.65 -1.08
C ASP A 102 4.44 -5.24 -0.52
N LEU A 103 4.36 -4.09 0.16
CA LEU A 103 3.10 -3.54 0.66
C LEU A 103 2.14 -3.10 -0.46
N GLN A 104 2.68 -2.59 -1.57
CA GLN A 104 1.87 -2.27 -2.75
C GLN A 104 1.23 -3.51 -3.36
N GLU A 105 1.99 -4.60 -3.52
CA GLU A 105 1.44 -5.85 -4.07
C GLU A 105 0.44 -6.49 -3.11
N GLU A 106 0.70 -6.48 -1.78
CA GLU A 106 -0.27 -6.94 -0.77
C GLU A 106 -1.59 -6.17 -0.87
N PHE A 107 -1.52 -4.85 -1.03
CA PHE A 107 -2.72 -4.03 -1.17
C PHE A 107 -3.47 -4.29 -2.47
N LYS A 108 -2.76 -4.48 -3.58
CA LYS A 108 -3.35 -4.81 -4.88
C LYS A 108 -4.06 -6.17 -4.85
N ASP A 109 -3.46 -7.18 -4.23
CA ASP A 109 -4.10 -8.47 -4.02
C ASP A 109 -5.35 -8.35 -3.15
N TYR A 110 -5.28 -7.52 -2.10
CA TYR A 110 -6.44 -7.23 -1.26
C TYR A 110 -7.57 -6.56 -2.06
N LEU A 111 -7.27 -5.59 -2.92
CA LEU A 111 -8.27 -4.94 -3.78
C LEU A 111 -8.87 -5.91 -4.80
N SER A 112 -8.08 -6.83 -5.35
CA SER A 112 -8.56 -7.89 -6.24
C SER A 112 -9.60 -8.78 -5.55
N ASP A 113 -9.37 -9.17 -4.29
CA ASP A 113 -10.36 -9.90 -3.47
C ASP A 113 -11.65 -9.08 -3.23
N ARG A 114 -11.54 -7.77 -2.97
CA ARG A 114 -12.73 -6.90 -2.83
C ARG A 114 -13.51 -6.75 -4.12
N ARG A 115 -12.81 -6.67 -5.26
CA ARG A 115 -13.43 -6.64 -6.59
C ARG A 115 -14.22 -7.92 -6.85
N TYR A 116 -13.60 -9.08 -6.61
CA TYR A 116 -14.28 -10.36 -6.72
C TYR A 116 -15.54 -10.46 -5.83
N LYS A 117 -15.45 -10.02 -4.57
CA LYS A 117 -16.59 -10.01 -3.64
C LYS A 117 -17.72 -9.09 -4.10
N THR A 118 -17.39 -7.96 -4.71
CA THR A 118 -18.34 -7.05 -5.34
C THR A 118 -19.03 -7.70 -6.54
N ASP A 119 -18.26 -8.35 -7.42
CA ASP A 119 -18.78 -8.99 -8.64
C ASP A 119 -19.77 -10.12 -8.32
N VAL A 120 -19.48 -10.97 -7.34
CA VAL A 120 -20.34 -12.13 -7.03
C VAL A 120 -21.72 -11.74 -6.50
N VAL A 121 -21.94 -10.48 -6.10
CA VAL A 121 -23.24 -9.97 -5.66
C VAL A 121 -24.30 -10.12 -6.77
N ILE A 122 -23.90 -9.97 -8.03
CA ILE A 122 -24.81 -10.08 -9.20
C ILE A 122 -25.45 -11.46 -9.33
N ASN A 123 -24.81 -12.51 -8.79
CA ASN A 123 -25.34 -13.87 -8.83
C ASN A 123 -26.69 -13.97 -8.12
N THR A 124 -26.95 -13.11 -7.13
CA THR A 124 -28.25 -13.05 -6.43
C THR A 124 -29.37 -12.66 -7.40
N VAL A 125 -29.12 -11.68 -8.28
CA VAL A 125 -30.09 -11.24 -9.29
C VAL A 125 -30.34 -12.34 -10.33
N GLN A 126 -29.28 -13.03 -10.75
CA GLN A 126 -29.40 -14.17 -11.67
C GLN A 126 -30.22 -15.31 -11.06
N GLN A 127 -30.09 -15.56 -9.75
CA GLN A 127 -30.89 -16.56 -9.05
C GLN A 127 -32.37 -16.17 -8.98
N LEU A 128 -32.70 -14.88 -8.82
CA LEU A 128 -34.10 -14.41 -8.88
C LEU A 128 -34.70 -14.65 -10.27
N SER A 129 -33.95 -14.31 -11.33
CA SER A 129 -34.39 -14.55 -12.71
C SER A 129 -34.65 -16.04 -12.97
N PHE A 130 -33.72 -16.90 -12.52
CA PHE A 130 -33.89 -18.35 -12.64
C PHE A 130 -35.13 -18.86 -11.89
N LYS A 131 -35.35 -18.41 -10.64
CA LYS A 131 -36.52 -18.80 -9.85
C LYS A 131 -37.83 -18.30 -10.46
N LEU A 132 -37.87 -17.07 -10.98
CA LEU A 132 -39.05 -16.55 -11.67
C LEU A 132 -39.40 -17.41 -12.90
N GLY A 133 -38.38 -17.88 -13.64
CA GLY A 133 -38.56 -18.81 -14.76
C GLY A 133 -39.08 -20.20 -14.37
N GLN A 134 -39.08 -20.54 -13.08
CA GLN A 134 -39.69 -21.78 -12.56
C GLN A 134 -41.15 -21.61 -12.14
N CYS A 135 -41.63 -20.38 -11.98
CA CYS A 135 -43.04 -20.12 -11.66
C CYS A 135 -43.93 -20.37 -12.87
N SER A 136 -45.12 -20.95 -12.65
CA SER A 136 -46.17 -20.99 -13.67
C SER A 136 -46.84 -19.61 -13.78
N SER A 137 -47.38 -19.26 -14.95
CA SER A 137 -47.98 -17.93 -15.18
C SER A 137 -49.20 -17.63 -14.31
N ASP A 138 -49.84 -18.66 -13.76
CA ASP A 138 -51.01 -18.61 -12.87
C ASP A 138 -50.65 -18.84 -11.38
N ASP A 139 -49.38 -19.10 -11.07
CA ASP A 139 -48.89 -19.29 -9.70
C ASP A 139 -48.53 -17.93 -9.07
N ILE A 140 -49.57 -17.24 -8.61
CA ILE A 140 -49.45 -15.89 -8.02
C ILE A 140 -48.56 -15.89 -6.78
N ASP A 141 -48.67 -16.92 -5.93
CA ASP A 141 -47.90 -17.02 -4.70
C ASP A 141 -46.39 -17.17 -5.00
N CYS A 142 -46.04 -17.96 -6.02
CA CYS A 142 -44.65 -18.07 -6.49
C CYS A 142 -44.11 -16.71 -6.95
N ILE A 143 -44.86 -15.98 -7.78
CA ILE A 143 -44.45 -14.68 -8.33
C ILE A 143 -44.32 -13.63 -7.22
N MET A 144 -45.26 -13.56 -6.27
CA MET A 144 -45.22 -12.61 -5.17
C MET A 144 -44.00 -12.82 -4.26
N ASN A 145 -43.66 -14.06 -3.93
CA ASN A 145 -42.45 -14.34 -3.12
C ASN A 145 -41.16 -13.84 -3.79
N ILE A 146 -41.12 -13.82 -5.13
CA ILE A 146 -39.99 -13.26 -5.89
C ILE A 146 -40.00 -11.74 -5.82
N ILE A 147 -41.15 -11.09 -5.97
CA ILE A 147 -41.27 -9.63 -5.84
C ILE A 147 -40.82 -9.18 -4.44
N ASP A 148 -41.30 -9.81 -3.37
CA ASP A 148 -40.88 -9.49 -2.00
C ASP A 148 -39.36 -9.66 -1.81
N SER A 149 -38.78 -10.67 -2.48
CA SER A 149 -37.32 -10.88 -2.46
C SER A 149 -36.58 -9.76 -3.21
N ILE A 150 -37.11 -9.29 -4.34
CA ILE A 150 -36.53 -8.19 -5.12
C ILE A 150 -36.50 -6.92 -4.27
N GLU A 151 -37.61 -6.54 -3.65
CA GLU A 151 -37.68 -5.35 -2.78
C GLU A 151 -36.63 -5.41 -1.66
N GLY A 152 -36.48 -6.57 -1.03
CA GLY A 152 -35.43 -6.78 -0.02
C GLY A 152 -34.01 -6.67 -0.59
N TYR A 153 -33.78 -7.03 -1.86
CA TYR A 153 -32.46 -6.97 -2.50
C TYR A 153 -32.13 -5.61 -3.11
N GLU A 154 -33.12 -4.80 -3.49
CA GLU A 154 -32.93 -3.42 -3.94
C GLU A 154 -32.17 -2.58 -2.89
N GLU A 155 -32.47 -2.80 -1.61
CA GLU A 155 -31.76 -2.13 -0.52
C GLU A 155 -30.45 -2.83 -0.14
N ASN A 156 -30.46 -4.16 -0.02
CA ASN A 156 -29.34 -4.90 0.56
C ASN A 156 -28.14 -5.09 -0.38
N LEU A 157 -28.36 -5.35 -1.68
CA LEU A 157 -27.25 -5.63 -2.59
C LEU A 157 -26.32 -4.41 -2.78
N PRO A 158 -26.83 -3.18 -2.96
CA PRO A 158 -25.97 -1.99 -2.98
C PRO A 158 -25.18 -1.80 -1.68
N LEU A 159 -25.76 -2.13 -0.53
CA LEU A 159 -25.08 -2.03 0.76
C LEU A 159 -23.92 -3.03 0.86
N LEU A 160 -24.12 -4.28 0.41
CA LEU A 160 -23.06 -5.29 0.40
C LEU A 160 -21.86 -4.84 -0.45
N ILE A 161 -22.13 -4.24 -1.61
CA ILE A 161 -21.08 -3.67 -2.47
C ILE A 161 -20.36 -2.51 -1.76
N ALA A 162 -21.10 -1.58 -1.17
CA ALA A 162 -20.54 -0.43 -0.48
C ALA A 162 -19.64 -0.86 0.70
N VAL A 163 -20.02 -1.90 1.44
CA VAL A 163 -19.22 -2.44 2.55
C VAL A 163 -17.84 -2.93 2.08
N GLU A 164 -17.73 -3.54 0.89
CA GLU A 164 -16.43 -3.99 0.39
C GLU A 164 -15.52 -2.82 -0.01
N VAL A 165 -16.10 -1.72 -0.54
CA VAL A 165 -15.35 -0.48 -0.80
C VAL A 165 -14.89 0.17 0.51
N THR A 166 -15.75 0.28 1.53
CA THR A 166 -15.36 0.84 2.84
C THR A 166 -14.22 0.04 3.48
N LYS A 167 -14.26 -1.29 3.41
CA LYS A 167 -13.15 -2.13 3.88
C LYS A 167 -11.85 -1.90 3.11
N ALA A 168 -11.92 -1.50 1.84
CA ALA A 168 -10.74 -1.13 1.05
C ALA A 168 -10.20 0.24 1.47
N GLU A 169 -11.07 1.21 1.73
CA GLU A 169 -10.70 2.53 2.24
C GLU A 169 -10.01 2.45 3.61
N GLU A 170 -10.55 1.63 4.52
CA GLU A 170 -9.94 1.40 5.84
C GLU A 170 -8.55 0.76 5.71
N ASN A 171 -8.42 -0.27 4.85
CA ASN A 171 -7.15 -0.94 4.65
C ASN A 171 -6.11 -0.03 3.96
N LYS A 172 -6.55 0.89 3.08
CA LYS A 172 -5.67 1.90 2.46
C LYS A 172 -4.90 2.69 3.51
N GLU A 173 -5.58 3.18 4.55
CA GLU A 173 -4.94 3.99 5.58
C GLU A 173 -3.96 3.18 6.44
N ILE A 174 -4.26 1.89 6.68
CA ILE A 174 -3.32 0.96 7.32
C ILE A 174 -2.07 0.77 6.44
N VAL A 175 -2.23 0.57 5.14
CA VAL A 175 -1.11 0.39 4.20
C VAL A 175 -0.27 1.66 4.09
N LYS A 176 -0.87 2.86 4.04
CA LYS A 176 -0.14 4.13 4.09
C LYS A 176 0.75 4.22 5.33
N ALA A 177 0.22 3.89 6.50
CA ALA A 177 0.99 3.91 7.74
C ALA A 177 2.18 2.94 7.69
N LYS A 178 1.99 1.73 7.16
CA LYS A 178 3.08 0.76 6.97
C LYS A 178 4.13 1.22 5.96
N ILE A 179 3.72 1.86 4.87
CA ILE A 179 4.63 2.43 3.86
C ILE A 179 5.49 3.53 4.50
N GLN A 180 4.88 4.44 5.28
CA GLN A 180 5.64 5.46 6.03
C GLN A 180 6.62 4.79 7.00
N GLN A 181 6.19 3.74 7.69
CA GLN A 181 7.05 3.01 8.61
C GLN A 181 8.28 2.37 7.92
N CYS A 182 8.16 1.91 6.66
CA CYS A 182 9.32 1.45 5.88
C CYS A 182 10.37 2.56 5.76
N SER A 183 9.94 3.78 5.42
CA SER A 183 10.83 4.95 5.32
C SER A 183 11.45 5.29 6.67
N ASP A 184 10.63 5.46 7.71
CA ASP A 184 11.09 5.89 9.04
C ASP A 184 12.11 4.90 9.63
N THR A 185 11.83 3.60 9.47
CA THR A 185 12.72 2.54 9.96
C THR A 185 14.01 2.48 9.15
N GLY A 186 13.92 2.62 7.83
CA GLY A 186 15.10 2.63 6.95
C GLY A 186 16.02 3.82 7.23
N LEU A 187 15.46 5.02 7.35
CA LEU A 187 16.24 6.23 7.70
C LEU A 187 16.86 6.10 9.10
N THR A 188 16.10 5.63 10.08
CA THR A 188 16.62 5.41 11.44
C THR A 188 17.78 4.42 11.45
N GLY A 189 17.65 3.30 10.73
CA GLY A 189 18.72 2.32 10.59
C GLY A 189 19.96 2.90 9.93
N PHE A 190 19.79 3.65 8.83
CA PHE A 190 20.89 4.34 8.16
C PHE A 190 21.65 5.27 9.11
N VAL A 191 20.94 6.14 9.82
CA VAL A 191 21.55 7.09 10.76
C VAL A 191 22.28 6.36 11.90
N GLN A 192 21.70 5.27 12.42
CA GLN A 192 22.33 4.49 13.48
C GLN A 192 23.63 3.83 13.03
N ASP A 193 23.61 3.15 11.89
CA ASP A 193 24.78 2.45 11.36
C ASP A 193 25.89 3.44 11.01
N VAL A 194 25.56 4.54 10.33
CA VAL A 194 26.56 5.51 9.90
C VAL A 194 27.18 6.26 11.08
N THR A 195 26.38 6.60 12.09
CA THR A 195 26.89 7.21 13.33
C THR A 195 27.83 6.26 14.08
N SER A 196 27.51 4.95 14.10
CA SER A 196 28.37 3.94 14.71
C SER A 196 29.73 3.88 14.01
N LEU A 197 29.73 3.76 12.68
CA LEU A 197 30.97 3.68 11.89
C LEU A 197 31.81 4.97 12.00
N LEU A 198 31.18 6.15 11.95
CA LEU A 198 31.89 7.42 12.17
C LEU A 198 32.48 7.52 13.58
N GLY A 199 31.77 7.03 14.59
CA GLY A 199 32.27 6.96 15.96
C GLY A 199 33.52 6.08 16.06
N GLU A 200 33.51 4.90 15.42
CA GLU A 200 34.67 4.00 15.37
C GLU A 200 35.89 4.65 14.70
N ILE A 201 35.69 5.34 13.57
CA ILE A 201 36.76 6.10 12.90
C ILE A 201 37.30 7.19 13.84
N THR A 202 36.40 7.98 14.44
CA THR A 202 36.76 9.11 15.30
C THR A 202 37.56 8.65 16.52
N ASP A 203 37.13 7.58 17.19
CA ASP A 203 37.84 7.02 18.34
C ASP A 203 39.22 6.46 17.94
N CYS A 204 39.30 5.77 16.80
CA CYS A 204 40.57 5.30 16.25
C CYS A 204 41.53 6.45 15.97
N VAL A 205 41.08 7.50 15.27
CA VAL A 205 41.89 8.69 14.97
C VAL A 205 42.34 9.39 16.25
N ASN A 206 41.44 9.60 17.21
CA ASN A 206 41.75 10.20 18.50
C ASN A 206 42.87 9.43 19.24
N SER A 207 42.90 8.10 19.13
CA SER A 207 43.95 7.27 19.74
C SER A 207 45.34 7.43 19.09
N ILE A 208 45.40 7.83 17.81
CA ILE A 208 46.64 8.02 17.05
C ILE A 208 47.20 9.44 17.22
N VAL A 209 46.31 10.44 17.31
CA VAL A 209 46.68 11.86 17.39
C VAL A 209 46.98 12.34 18.81
N SER A 210 46.48 11.63 19.84
CA SER A 210 46.80 11.88 21.26
C SER A 210 48.22 11.47 21.62
#